data_AF-A0A6D0FAD8-F1
#
_entry.id   AF-A0A6D0FAD8-F1
#
_cell.length_a   1.000
_cell.length_b   1.000
_cell.length_c   1.000
_cell.angle_alpha   90.00
_cell.angle_beta   90.00
_cell.angle_gamma   90.00
#
_symmetry.space_group_name_H-M   'P 1'
#
loop_
_entity.id
_entity.type
_entity.pdbx_description
1 polymer ?
#
loop_
_entity_poly.entity_id
_entity_poly.type
_entity_poly.pdbx_seq_one_letter_code
_entity_poly.pdbx_strand_id
1 'polypeptide(L)'
;FDVLIHILSLRHDVNFSVAQAAMEAFGDCIEVKEEIHGFRWVEERDLSGFVDGTENPAGEETRREVAVIKDGVDAGGSYVFVQRWEHNLKQLNRMSVHDQEMMIGRTKEANEEIDGDERPETSHLTRVDLKEDGKGLKIVRQSLPYGTASGTHGLYFCAYCARLHNIEQQLLSMFGDTDGKRDAMLRFTK
;
A
#
# COMPACT_ATOMS: atom_id res chain seq x y z
N PHE A 1 -15.85 -5.50 -9.50
CA PHE A 1 -16.12 -4.19 -8.90
C PHE A 1 -16.15 -3.17 -10.03
N ASP A 2 -17.02 -2.16 -9.98
CA ASP A 2 -17.13 -1.12 -11.01
C ASP A 2 -16.84 0.30 -10.47
N VAL A 3 -17.04 0.50 -9.16
CA VAL A 3 -16.88 1.79 -8.49
C VAL A 3 -16.03 1.59 -7.24
N LEU A 4 -15.13 2.56 -6.98
CA LEU A 4 -14.39 2.69 -5.72
C LEU A 4 -14.76 4.01 -5.07
N ILE A 5 -15.08 3.98 -3.77
CA ILE A 5 -15.28 5.16 -2.93
C ILE A 5 -14.22 5.12 -1.83
N HIS A 6 -13.33 6.10 -1.80
CA HIS A 6 -12.25 6.17 -0.82
C HIS A 6 -12.38 7.47 0.00
N ILE A 7 -12.61 7.31 1.30
CA ILE A 7 -12.83 8.40 2.26
C ILE A 7 -11.74 8.33 3.31
N LEU A 8 -11.05 9.45 3.54
CA LEU A 8 -10.01 9.56 4.57
C LEU A 8 -10.12 10.90 5.30
N SER A 9 -9.88 10.88 6.61
CA SER A 9 -9.76 12.07 7.45
C SER A 9 -9.11 11.68 8.79
N LEU A 10 -8.97 12.66 9.68
CA LEU A 10 -8.52 12.44 11.05
C LEU A 10 -9.63 11.90 11.98
N ARG A 11 -10.85 11.71 11.48
CA ARG A 11 -12.04 11.38 12.27
C ARG A 11 -12.89 10.30 11.62
N HIS A 12 -12.89 9.11 12.23
CA HIS A 12 -13.66 7.96 11.72
C HIS A 12 -15.19 8.20 11.73
N ASP A 13 -15.71 8.88 12.74
CA ASP A 13 -17.14 9.22 12.83
C ASP A 13 -17.61 10.16 11.69
N VAL A 14 -16.74 11.09 11.28
CA VAL A 14 -16.96 11.91 10.08
C VAL A 14 -16.92 11.05 8.82
N ASN A 15 -15.93 10.17 8.69
CA ASN A 15 -15.82 9.28 7.52
C ASN A 15 -17.05 8.38 7.38
N PHE A 16 -17.56 7.85 8.49
CA PHE A 16 -18.77 7.04 8.52
C PHE A 16 -19.99 7.82 8.02
N SER A 17 -20.15 9.08 8.46
CA SER A 17 -21.24 9.94 7.99
C SER A 17 -21.15 10.22 6.48
N VAL A 18 -19.93 10.42 5.95
CA VAL A 18 -19.70 10.60 4.50
C VAL A 18 -19.98 9.29 3.74
N ALA A 19 -19.64 8.14 4.30
CA ALA A 19 -19.94 6.84 3.70
C ALA A 19 -21.45 6.59 3.61
N GLN A 20 -22.21 6.94 4.65
CA GLN A 20 -23.68 6.89 4.62
C GLN A 20 -24.23 7.80 3.52
N ALA A 21 -23.76 9.06 3.44
CA ALA A 21 -24.17 9.99 2.38
C ALA A 21 -23.84 9.46 0.98
N ALA A 22 -22.71 8.76 0.82
CA ALA A 22 -22.36 8.12 -0.45
C ALA A 22 -23.34 6.98 -0.80
N MET A 23 -23.71 6.14 0.15
CA MET A 23 -24.71 5.07 -0.07
C MET A 23 -26.10 5.65 -0.42
N GLU A 24 -26.51 6.73 0.23
CA GLU A 24 -27.74 7.45 -0.11
C GLU A 24 -27.69 8.04 -1.53
N ALA A 25 -26.54 8.59 -1.93
CA ALA A 25 -26.36 9.21 -3.24
C ALA A 25 -26.41 8.19 -4.40
N PHE A 26 -25.80 7.02 -4.22
CA PHE A 26 -25.87 5.94 -5.23
C PHE A 26 -27.20 5.17 -5.14
N GLY A 27 -27.78 5.01 -3.96
CA GLY A 27 -28.97 4.19 -3.75
C GLY A 27 -28.78 2.76 -4.28
N ASP A 28 -29.81 2.21 -4.92
CA ASP A 28 -29.82 0.81 -5.39
C ASP A 28 -29.08 0.59 -6.73
N CYS A 29 -28.37 1.60 -7.27
CA CYS A 29 -27.66 1.45 -8.55
C CYS A 29 -26.31 0.73 -8.43
N ILE A 30 -25.83 0.51 -7.20
CA ILE A 30 -24.60 -0.24 -6.92
C ILE A 30 -24.88 -1.38 -5.94
N GLU A 31 -24.11 -2.47 -6.07
CA GLU A 31 -24.03 -3.51 -5.05
C GLU A 31 -22.71 -3.37 -4.31
N VAL A 32 -22.75 -3.13 -3.00
CA VAL A 32 -21.53 -3.02 -2.18
C VAL A 32 -20.93 -4.42 -2.02
N LYS A 33 -19.79 -4.64 -2.68
CA LYS A 33 -19.04 -5.89 -2.61
C LYS A 33 -18.06 -5.93 -1.44
N GLU A 34 -17.55 -4.78 -1.02
CA GLU A 34 -16.56 -4.65 0.05
C GLU A 34 -16.62 -3.26 0.69
N GLU A 35 -16.55 -3.20 2.03
CA GLU A 35 -16.42 -1.98 2.82
C GLU A 35 -15.36 -2.22 3.90
N ILE A 36 -14.27 -1.44 3.89
CA ILE A 36 -13.13 -1.61 4.79
C ILE A 36 -12.86 -0.33 5.56
N HIS A 37 -12.78 -0.46 6.88
CA HIS A 37 -12.48 0.66 7.77
C HIS A 37 -11.00 0.60 8.17
N GLY A 38 -10.20 1.42 7.49
CA GLY A 38 -8.78 1.57 7.81
C GLY A 38 -8.53 2.45 9.03
N PHE A 39 -7.45 2.19 9.76
CA PHE A 39 -7.00 3.02 10.87
C PHE A 39 -5.48 3.15 10.84
N ARG A 40 -4.94 4.31 11.24
CA ARG A 40 -3.49 4.46 11.46
C ARG A 40 -3.14 3.80 12.79
N TRP A 41 -2.20 2.86 12.78
CA TRP A 41 -1.74 2.22 14.01
C TRP A 41 -0.63 3.04 14.69
N VAL A 42 -0.21 2.57 15.86
CA VAL A 42 0.83 3.19 16.68
C VAL A 42 2.10 3.41 15.84
N GLU A 43 2.65 4.62 15.90
CA GLU A 43 3.87 5.02 15.16
C GLU A 43 3.78 4.84 13.63
N GLU A 44 2.56 4.88 13.08
CA GLU A 44 2.33 4.68 11.64
C GLU A 44 2.82 3.33 11.12
N ARG A 45 2.81 2.31 11.98
CA ARG A 45 3.23 0.95 11.62
C ARG A 45 2.11 0.17 10.93
N ASP A 46 2.50 -0.69 10.02
CA ASP A 46 1.70 -1.84 9.61
C ASP A 46 1.56 -2.83 10.78
N LEU A 47 0.52 -3.69 10.76
CA LEU A 47 0.29 -4.73 11.76
C LEU A 47 1.45 -5.74 11.89
N SER A 48 2.35 -5.83 10.90
CA SER A 48 3.62 -6.55 11.03
C SER A 48 4.59 -5.95 12.05
N GLY A 49 4.40 -4.68 12.40
CA GLY A 49 5.25 -3.89 13.31
C GLY A 49 6.32 -3.07 12.59
N PHE A 50 6.37 -3.06 11.26
CA PHE A 50 7.26 -2.17 10.49
C PHE A 50 6.55 -0.85 10.17
N VAL A 51 7.30 0.26 10.15
CA VAL A 51 6.75 1.58 9.78
C VAL A 51 6.36 1.55 8.31
N ASP A 52 5.13 1.99 7.98
CA ASP A 52 4.65 2.08 6.61
C ASP A 52 4.38 3.53 6.20
N GLY A 53 5.24 4.08 5.35
CA GLY A 53 5.08 5.43 4.83
C GLY A 53 6.38 6.22 4.64
N THR A 54 7.52 5.71 5.10
CA THR A 54 8.81 6.42 5.13
C THR A 54 9.18 7.07 3.80
N GLU A 55 9.15 6.30 2.70
CA GLU A 55 9.52 6.76 1.36
C GLU A 55 8.31 7.21 0.51
N ASN A 56 7.15 7.45 1.15
CA ASN A 56 5.98 7.95 0.44
C ASN A 56 6.22 9.40 0.00
N PRO A 57 5.86 9.81 -1.23
CA PRO A 57 6.03 11.20 -1.67
C PRO A 57 5.42 12.20 -0.68
N ALA A 58 6.24 13.16 -0.25
CA ALA A 58 5.92 14.14 0.79
C ALA A 58 5.69 15.54 0.20
N GLY A 59 4.78 16.29 0.82
CA GLY A 59 4.37 17.62 0.37
C GLY A 59 3.41 17.58 -0.82
N GLU A 60 2.56 18.60 -0.93
CA GLU A 60 1.53 18.66 -1.97
C GLU A 60 2.13 18.67 -3.38
N GLU A 61 3.18 19.45 -3.61
CA GLU A 61 3.85 19.59 -4.91
C GLU A 61 4.33 18.23 -5.44
N THR A 62 5.15 17.51 -4.68
CA THR A 62 5.69 16.20 -5.08
C THR A 62 4.59 15.15 -5.22
N ARG A 63 3.58 15.18 -4.35
CA ARG A 63 2.45 14.24 -4.46
C ARG A 63 1.64 14.49 -5.73
N ARG A 64 1.41 15.76 -6.10
CA ARG A 64 0.75 16.11 -7.36
C ARG A 64 1.58 15.66 -8.56
N GLU A 65 2.89 15.90 -8.54
CA GLU A 65 3.81 15.46 -9.60
C GLU A 65 3.76 13.94 -9.84
N VAL A 66 3.61 13.14 -8.77
CA VAL A 66 3.55 11.68 -8.87
C VAL A 66 2.15 11.17 -9.22
N ALA A 67 1.10 11.74 -8.64
CA ALA A 67 -0.25 11.17 -8.68
C ALA A 67 -1.21 11.82 -9.67
N VAL A 68 -1.01 13.07 -10.06
CA VAL A 68 -2.00 13.84 -10.83
C VAL A 68 -1.55 14.01 -12.28
N ILE A 69 -2.43 13.65 -13.22
CA ILE A 69 -2.20 13.86 -14.66
C ILE A 69 -2.18 15.37 -14.95
N LYS A 70 -1.14 15.83 -15.66
CA LYS A 70 -0.84 17.26 -15.82
C LYS A 70 -1.68 17.96 -16.88
N ASP A 71 -1.91 17.31 -18.00
CA ASP A 71 -2.46 17.92 -19.21
C ASP A 71 -3.31 16.91 -20.02
N GLY A 72 -3.95 17.42 -21.07
CA GLY A 72 -4.86 16.63 -21.91
C GLY A 72 -6.26 16.47 -21.33
N VAL A 73 -7.02 15.53 -21.88
CA VAL A 73 -8.42 15.27 -21.51
C VAL A 73 -8.58 14.73 -20.09
N ASP A 74 -7.55 14.03 -19.58
CA ASP A 74 -7.54 13.40 -18.26
C ASP A 74 -6.85 14.28 -17.18
N ALA A 75 -6.54 15.53 -17.50
CA ALA A 75 -5.88 16.46 -16.57
C ALA A 75 -6.65 16.59 -15.24
N GLY A 76 -5.94 16.49 -14.12
CA GLY A 76 -6.54 16.44 -12.78
C GLY A 76 -7.00 15.05 -12.34
N GLY A 77 -7.03 14.07 -13.24
CA GLY A 77 -7.29 12.67 -12.94
C GLY A 77 -6.08 11.94 -12.33
N SER A 78 -6.33 10.69 -11.90
CA SER A 78 -5.33 9.79 -11.34
C SER A 78 -5.77 8.34 -11.53
N TYR A 79 -4.82 7.44 -11.75
CA TYR A 79 -5.08 6.00 -11.65
C TYR A 79 -5.05 5.58 -10.19
N VAL A 80 -5.94 4.64 -9.82
CA VAL A 80 -6.02 4.09 -8.48
C VAL A 80 -5.87 2.57 -8.53
N PHE A 81 -5.16 2.02 -7.54
CA PHE A 81 -5.06 0.59 -7.30
C PHE A 81 -5.34 0.29 -5.83
N VAL A 82 -6.20 -0.70 -5.59
CA VAL A 82 -6.52 -1.18 -4.24
C VAL A 82 -6.34 -2.70 -4.17
N GLN A 83 -5.78 -3.18 -3.06
CA GLN A 83 -5.57 -4.59 -2.80
C GLN A 83 -5.60 -4.85 -1.31
N ARG A 84 -6.55 -5.68 -0.86
CA ARG A 84 -6.65 -6.07 0.55
C ARG A 84 -5.75 -7.26 0.83
N TRP A 85 -4.87 -7.11 1.81
CA TRP A 85 -3.92 -8.13 2.26
C TRP A 85 -4.34 -8.69 3.62
N GLU A 86 -4.42 -10.02 3.72
CA GLU A 86 -4.73 -10.72 4.97
C GLU A 86 -3.44 -11.25 5.62
N HIS A 87 -3.10 -10.70 6.79
CA HIS A 87 -1.88 -11.06 7.50
C HIS A 87 -2.08 -12.31 8.37
N ASN A 88 -1.10 -13.20 8.33
CA ASN A 88 -0.93 -14.27 9.30
C ASN A 88 0.18 -13.89 10.29
N LEU A 89 -0.17 -13.10 11.30
CA LEU A 89 0.80 -12.64 12.31
C LEU A 89 1.42 -13.80 13.11
N LYS A 90 0.73 -14.96 13.20
CA LYS A 90 1.30 -16.17 13.80
C LYS A 90 2.46 -16.74 12.99
N GLN A 91 2.39 -16.67 11.65
CA GLN A 91 3.52 -17.04 10.79
C GLN A 91 4.65 -16.02 10.91
N LEU A 92 4.34 -14.73 10.88
CA LEU A 92 5.34 -13.67 11.04
C LEU A 92 6.10 -13.82 12.37
N ASN A 93 5.40 -14.03 13.47
CA ASN A 93 5.99 -14.14 14.82
C ASN A 93 6.87 -15.39 15.03
N ARG A 94 6.91 -16.33 14.08
CA ARG A 94 7.86 -17.46 14.10
C ARG A 94 9.21 -17.09 13.48
N MET A 95 9.26 -16.04 12.68
CA MET A 95 10.49 -15.55 12.06
C MET A 95 11.29 -14.77 13.10
N SER A 96 12.62 -14.91 13.08
CA SER A 96 13.48 -14.00 13.84
C SER A 96 13.30 -12.56 13.36
N VAL A 97 13.58 -11.57 14.21
CA VAL A 97 13.48 -10.15 13.78
C VAL A 97 14.39 -9.90 12.59
N HIS A 98 15.61 -10.43 12.60
CA HIS A 98 16.55 -10.34 11.48
C HIS A 98 15.97 -10.90 10.17
N ASP A 99 15.31 -12.06 10.19
CA ASP A 99 14.69 -12.62 8.99
C ASP A 99 13.52 -11.75 8.48
N GLN A 100 12.79 -11.09 9.40
CA GLN A 100 11.74 -10.14 9.03
C GLN A 100 12.34 -8.87 8.41
N GLU A 101 13.44 -8.36 8.95
CA GLU A 101 14.15 -7.20 8.40
C GLU A 101 14.68 -7.49 7.00
N MET A 102 15.24 -8.68 6.77
CA MET A 102 15.66 -9.13 5.42
C MET A 102 14.49 -9.40 4.48
N MET A 103 13.31 -9.72 5.01
CA MET A 103 12.08 -9.82 4.21
C MET A 103 11.59 -8.43 3.77
N ILE A 104 11.69 -7.40 4.62
CA ILE A 104 11.19 -6.05 4.31
C ILE A 104 12.24 -5.20 3.58
N GLY A 105 13.51 -5.28 3.97
CA GLY A 105 14.60 -4.41 3.53
C GLY A 105 14.84 -3.19 4.43
N ARG A 106 14.26 -3.15 5.63
CA ARG A 106 14.48 -2.12 6.65
C ARG A 106 14.57 -2.73 8.04
N THR A 107 15.25 -2.07 8.97
CA THR A 107 15.28 -2.49 10.38
C THR A 107 13.93 -2.23 11.05
N LYS A 108 13.50 -3.13 11.94
CA LYS A 108 12.12 -3.13 12.43
C LYS A 108 11.85 -1.99 13.41
N GLU A 109 12.75 -1.79 14.37
CA GLU A 109 12.58 -0.80 15.42
C GLU A 109 12.93 0.60 14.93
N ALA A 110 14.14 0.77 14.40
CA ALA A 110 14.69 2.06 13.96
C ALA A 110 14.24 2.49 12.55
N ASN A 111 13.62 1.60 11.76
CA ASN A 111 13.15 1.90 10.41
C ASN A 111 14.26 2.42 9.48
N GLU A 112 15.48 1.92 9.65
CA GLU A 112 16.63 2.27 8.83
C GLU A 112 16.66 1.36 7.59
N GLU A 113 17.00 1.93 6.43
CA GLU A 113 17.14 1.14 5.21
C GLU A 113 18.37 0.22 5.29
N ILE A 114 18.18 -1.07 4.95
CA ILE A 114 19.30 -2.00 4.76
C ILE A 114 19.81 -1.81 3.33
N ASP A 115 21.13 -1.74 3.12
CA ASP A 115 21.72 -1.54 1.80
C ASP A 115 21.20 -2.59 0.79
N GLY A 116 20.98 -2.16 -0.46
CA GLY A 116 20.52 -3.01 -1.55
C GLY A 116 21.46 -4.20 -1.81
N ASP A 117 22.77 -4.01 -1.61
CA ASP A 117 23.77 -5.08 -1.79
C ASP A 117 23.83 -6.04 -0.58
N GLU A 118 23.24 -5.66 0.55
CA GLU A 118 23.23 -6.43 1.81
C GLU A 118 21.87 -7.09 2.11
N ARG A 119 20.84 -6.83 1.30
CA ARG A 119 19.50 -7.43 1.45
C ARG A 119 19.17 -8.40 0.30
N PRO A 120 18.32 -9.42 0.54
CA PRO A 120 17.92 -10.34 -0.52
C PRO A 120 17.20 -9.63 -1.67
N GLU A 121 17.39 -10.13 -2.90
CA GLU A 121 16.64 -9.64 -4.06
C GLU A 121 15.12 -9.72 -3.84
N THR A 122 14.65 -10.71 -3.07
CA THR A 122 13.23 -10.91 -2.73
C THR A 122 12.70 -9.99 -1.64
N SER A 123 13.54 -9.14 -1.03
CA SER A 123 13.09 -8.18 -0.01
C SER A 123 12.08 -7.20 -0.61
N HIS A 124 11.06 -6.81 0.16
CA HIS A 124 9.98 -5.96 -0.32
C HIS A 124 10.51 -4.67 -0.96
N LEU A 125 11.43 -3.98 -0.29
CA LEU A 125 12.01 -2.75 -0.80
C LEU A 125 12.74 -2.95 -2.14
N THR A 126 13.41 -4.09 -2.34
CA THR A 126 14.04 -4.41 -3.64
C THR A 126 13.01 -4.74 -4.72
N ARG A 127 11.85 -5.30 -4.35
CA ARG A 127 10.77 -5.57 -5.30
C ARG A 127 10.06 -4.29 -5.77
N VAL A 128 9.99 -3.25 -4.95
CA VAL A 128 9.16 -2.06 -5.24
C VAL A 128 9.91 -0.74 -5.43
N ASP A 129 11.13 -0.56 -4.92
CA ASP A 129 11.96 0.63 -5.22
C ASP A 129 12.65 0.50 -6.58
N LEU A 130 11.82 0.51 -7.63
CA LEU A 130 12.23 0.33 -9.01
C LEU A 130 12.64 1.65 -9.66
N LYS A 131 13.60 1.57 -10.58
CA LYS A 131 14.06 2.70 -11.40
C LYS A 131 14.09 2.32 -12.87
N GLU A 132 13.64 3.22 -13.73
CA GLU A 132 13.81 3.16 -15.19
C GLU A 132 14.66 4.36 -15.62
N ASP A 133 15.78 4.12 -16.32
CA ASP A 133 16.73 5.17 -16.73
C ASP A 133 17.17 6.11 -15.59
N GLY A 134 17.35 5.53 -14.39
CA GLY A 134 17.72 6.27 -13.18
C GLY A 134 16.57 7.03 -12.50
N LYS A 135 15.37 7.03 -13.07
CA LYS A 135 14.18 7.66 -12.50
C LYS A 135 13.33 6.65 -11.72
N GLY A 136 13.04 6.96 -10.45
CA GLY A 136 12.21 6.11 -9.60
C GLY A 136 10.75 6.02 -10.08
N LEU A 137 10.21 4.80 -10.11
CA LEU A 137 8.81 4.52 -10.38
C LEU A 137 7.95 4.76 -9.14
N LYS A 138 7.82 6.02 -8.75
CA LYS A 138 7.11 6.41 -7.51
C LYS A 138 5.59 6.33 -7.66
N ILE A 139 4.93 6.08 -6.54
CA ILE A 139 3.47 6.05 -6.35
C ILE A 139 3.12 6.77 -5.06
N VAL A 140 1.90 7.30 -4.96
CA VAL A 140 1.39 7.90 -3.71
C VAL A 140 0.53 6.89 -2.97
N ARG A 141 1.03 6.36 -1.86
CA ARG A 141 0.34 5.37 -1.04
C ARG A 141 -0.59 6.04 -0.03
N GLN A 142 -1.75 5.42 0.17
CA GLN A 142 -2.78 5.76 1.16
C GLN A 142 -3.22 4.51 1.94
N SER A 143 -2.34 3.52 2.01
CA SER A 143 -2.59 2.26 2.69
C SER A 143 -2.80 2.46 4.20
N LEU A 144 -3.68 1.64 4.78
CA LEU A 144 -3.95 1.62 6.22
C LEU A 144 -4.17 0.19 6.72
N PRO A 145 -3.72 -0.13 7.95
CA PRO A 145 -4.20 -1.29 8.71
C PRO A 145 -5.72 -1.37 8.78
N TYR A 146 -6.26 -2.59 8.79
CA TYR A 146 -7.69 -2.84 8.99
C TYR A 146 -7.94 -4.14 9.76
N GLY A 147 -9.19 -4.33 10.20
CA GLY A 147 -9.70 -5.62 10.68
C GLY A 147 -9.87 -5.72 12.18
N THR A 148 -9.92 -6.95 12.68
CA THR A 148 -10.16 -7.25 14.10
C THR A 148 -9.03 -8.10 14.67
N ALA A 149 -8.68 -7.89 15.94
CA ALA A 149 -7.57 -8.60 16.57
C ALA A 149 -7.78 -10.14 16.63
N SER A 150 -9.03 -10.59 16.78
CA SER A 150 -9.39 -12.01 16.87
C SER A 150 -9.76 -12.65 15.54
N GLY A 151 -9.98 -11.85 14.49
CA GLY A 151 -10.42 -12.30 13.17
C GLY A 151 -9.44 -11.88 12.07
N THR A 152 -9.97 -11.67 10.86
CA THR A 152 -9.18 -11.18 9.73
C THR A 152 -8.68 -9.77 9.98
N HIS A 153 -7.39 -9.54 9.71
CA HIS A 153 -6.72 -8.26 9.78
C HIS A 153 -5.51 -8.24 8.85
N GLY A 154 -5.06 -7.04 8.49
CA GLY A 154 -3.88 -6.83 7.66
C GLY A 154 -3.83 -5.42 7.12
N LEU A 155 -3.36 -5.26 5.89
CA LEU A 155 -3.19 -3.97 5.23
C LEU A 155 -4.18 -3.82 4.07
N TYR A 156 -4.95 -2.75 4.05
CA TYR A 156 -5.68 -2.36 2.85
C TYR A 156 -4.76 -1.46 2.02
N PHE A 157 -4.09 -2.04 1.03
CA PHE A 157 -3.18 -1.29 0.16
C PHE A 157 -4.00 -0.38 -0.76
N CYS A 158 -3.61 0.89 -0.84
CA CYS A 158 -4.21 1.86 -1.74
C CYS A 158 -3.11 2.76 -2.31
N ALA A 159 -3.06 2.90 -3.63
CA ALA A 159 -2.09 3.76 -4.30
C ALA A 159 -2.71 4.57 -5.42
N TYR A 160 -2.19 5.79 -5.58
CA TYR A 160 -2.49 6.71 -6.66
C TYR A 160 -1.23 6.97 -7.50
N CYS A 161 -1.40 7.07 -8.82
CA CYS A 161 -0.32 7.44 -9.73
C CYS A 161 -0.87 8.10 -10.99
N ALA A 162 -0.13 9.06 -11.56
CA ALA A 162 -0.48 9.65 -12.85
C ALA A 162 -0.31 8.66 -14.02
N ARG A 163 0.42 7.56 -13.81
CA ARG A 163 0.65 6.49 -14.79
C ARG A 163 0.44 5.13 -14.14
N LEU A 164 -0.50 4.33 -14.65
CA LEU A 164 -0.73 2.96 -14.17
C LEU A 164 0.53 2.08 -14.30
N HIS A 165 1.39 2.38 -15.27
CA HIS A 165 2.71 1.75 -15.49
C HIS A 165 3.50 1.55 -14.20
N ASN A 166 3.64 2.59 -13.37
CA ASN A 166 4.48 2.51 -12.17
C ASN A 166 3.98 1.45 -11.19
N ILE A 167 2.65 1.36 -11.03
CA ILE A 167 2.00 0.36 -10.16
C ILE A 167 2.18 -1.03 -10.77
N GLU A 168 1.94 -1.18 -12.07
CA GLU A 168 2.06 -2.44 -12.77
C GLU A 168 3.49 -3.02 -12.69
N GLN A 169 4.52 -2.21 -12.91
CA GLN A 169 5.92 -2.67 -12.81
C GLN A 169 6.25 -3.18 -11.40
N GLN A 170 5.74 -2.52 -10.35
CA GLN A 170 5.91 -3.00 -8.97
C GLN A 170 5.20 -4.34 -8.75
N LEU A 171 4.00 -4.52 -9.30
CA LEU A 171 3.26 -5.79 -9.20
C LEU A 171 3.96 -6.92 -9.95
N LEU A 172 4.37 -6.69 -11.20
CA LEU A 172 5.11 -7.68 -12.01
C LEU A 172 6.39 -8.15 -11.29
N SER A 173 7.09 -7.21 -10.63
CA SER A 173 8.25 -7.51 -9.80
C SER A 173 7.90 -8.29 -8.53
N MET A 174 6.88 -7.87 -7.78
CA MET A 174 6.46 -8.54 -6.54
C MET A 174 5.96 -9.97 -6.77
N PHE A 175 5.25 -10.21 -7.88
CA PHE A 175 4.61 -11.50 -8.16
C PHE A 175 5.44 -12.42 -9.08
N GLY A 176 6.61 -11.95 -9.52
CA GLY A 176 7.65 -12.75 -10.17
C GLY A 176 7.52 -12.87 -11.68
N ASP A 177 6.70 -12.04 -12.31
CA ASP A 177 6.57 -11.98 -13.77
C ASP A 177 7.78 -11.30 -14.42
N THR A 178 8.48 -10.41 -13.70
CA THR A 178 9.66 -9.70 -14.23
C THR A 178 10.90 -10.59 -14.30
N ASP A 179 11.21 -11.35 -13.25
CA ASP A 179 12.50 -12.05 -13.10
C ASP A 179 12.38 -13.45 -12.47
N GLY A 180 11.17 -13.97 -12.30
CA GLY A 180 10.89 -15.26 -11.67
C GLY A 180 10.99 -15.27 -10.13
N LYS A 181 11.33 -14.15 -9.49
CA LYS A 181 11.46 -14.05 -8.03
C LYS A 181 10.28 -13.30 -7.43
N ARG A 182 9.79 -13.79 -6.29
CA ARG A 182 8.62 -13.22 -5.61
C ARG A 182 8.98 -12.49 -4.35
N ASP A 183 8.12 -11.55 -3.97
CA ASP A 183 8.22 -10.81 -2.73
C ASP A 183 8.20 -11.75 -1.50
N ALA A 184 9.14 -11.54 -0.59
CA ALA A 184 9.28 -12.35 0.60
C ALA A 184 8.12 -12.17 1.60
N MET A 185 7.35 -11.07 1.53
CA MET A 185 6.16 -10.87 2.37
C MET A 185 5.08 -11.94 2.14
N LEU A 186 5.07 -12.58 0.97
CA LEU A 186 4.17 -13.71 0.66
C LEU A 186 4.35 -14.90 1.61
N ARG A 187 5.40 -14.91 2.44
CA ARG A 187 5.60 -15.88 3.53
C ARG A 187 4.56 -15.75 4.66
N PHE A 188 3.98 -14.56 4.87
CA PHE A 188 3.05 -14.31 5.98
C PHE A 188 1.77 -13.58 5.59
N THR A 189 1.70 -12.95 4.41
CA THR A 189 0.51 -12.23 3.95
C THR A 189 0.16 -12.57 2.51
N LYS A 190 -1.11 -12.42 2.13
CA LYS A 190 -1.64 -12.69 0.80
C LYS A 190 -2.82 -11.79 0.46
#